data_AF-A0A2M9ZUZ4-F1
#
_entry.id   AF-A0A2M9ZUZ4-F1
#
_cell.length_a   1.000
_cell.length_b   1.000
_cell.length_c   1.000
_cell.angle_alpha   90.00
_cell.angle_beta   90.00
_cell.angle_gamma   90.00
#
_symmetry.space_group_name_H-M   'P 1'
#
loop_
_entity.id
_entity.type
_entity.pdbx_description
1 polymer ?
#
loop_
_entity_poly.entity_id
_entity_poly.type
_entity_poly.pdbx_seq_one_letter_code
_entity_poly.pdbx_strand_id
1 'polypeptide(L)'
;MSGLDPVGTMEPSSDYLIQESASYLPKEAPILSLKGVTLTPVCICPECGIISKTPWYKSRGRLRDWAGFLEEVRHIICSNESCQTKYPPKYLMDFPKGISILNKSNLLKSLKSWFEEFSGREIVWAEEEESDSLHWDPFFQSVPNWADHIPMHLFVNILRYTPPKDLEGILLGRKGIPLFGGFKL
;
A
#
# COMPACT_ATOMS: atom_id res chain seq x y z
N MET A 1 22.43 25.78 16.02
CA MET A 1 21.26 25.23 16.71
C MET A 1 20.06 25.53 15.84
N SER A 2 19.44 24.52 15.24
CA SER A 2 18.21 24.66 14.46
C SER A 2 17.41 23.38 14.67
N GLY A 3 16.16 23.57 15.08
CA GLY A 3 15.33 22.63 15.81
C GLY A 3 15.20 21.27 15.12
N LEU A 4 15.43 20.23 15.90
CA LEU A 4 14.79 18.94 15.66
C LEU A 4 13.29 19.19 15.81
N ASP A 5 12.55 18.98 14.72
CA ASP A 5 11.09 18.99 14.76
C ASP A 5 10.60 18.04 15.87
N PRO A 6 9.55 18.44 16.61
CA PRO A 6 9.08 17.67 17.75
C PRO A 6 8.59 16.30 17.28
N VAL A 7 9.01 15.26 18.00
CA VAL A 7 8.45 13.90 17.95
C VAL A 7 6.96 14.03 18.29
N GLY A 8 6.11 14.17 17.27
CA GLY A 8 4.77 14.71 17.50
C GLY A 8 3.84 14.62 16.31
N THR A 9 3.47 13.40 15.94
CA THR A 9 2.14 12.95 15.49
C THR A 9 2.33 11.50 15.05
N MET A 10 1.65 10.55 15.72
CA MET A 10 1.64 9.17 15.21
C MET A 10 0.89 9.22 13.88
N GLU A 11 1.64 9.32 12.77
CA GLU A 11 1.08 9.08 11.44
C GLU A 11 0.29 7.78 11.51
N PRO A 12 -0.91 7.71 10.89
CA PRO A 12 -1.70 6.49 10.88
C PRO A 12 -0.80 5.31 10.52
N SER A 13 -0.77 4.32 11.41
CA SER A 13 -0.15 3.04 11.11
C SER A 13 -0.83 2.54 9.85
N SER A 14 -0.03 2.23 8.83
CA SER A 14 -0.43 1.63 7.55
C SER A 14 -1.79 0.93 7.53
N ASP A 15 -2.53 1.04 6.43
CA ASP A 15 -3.76 0.26 6.20
C ASP A 15 -3.53 -1.26 6.21
N TYR A 16 -2.27 -1.69 6.18
CA TYR A 16 -1.82 -3.07 6.23
C TYR A 16 -1.25 -3.42 7.61
N LEU A 17 -1.40 -4.69 8.00
CA LEU A 17 -0.55 -5.27 9.02
C LEU A 17 0.85 -5.43 8.41
N ILE A 18 1.88 -4.91 9.06
CA ILE A 18 3.23 -4.88 8.52
C ILE A 18 4.07 -5.99 9.15
N GLN A 19 4.81 -6.70 8.30
CA GLN A 19 5.78 -7.70 8.73
C GLN A 19 7.06 -7.60 7.89
N GLU A 20 8.22 -7.62 8.55
CA GLU A 20 9.52 -7.71 7.90
C GLU A 20 10.01 -9.16 7.93
N SER A 21 9.88 -9.90 6.83
CA SER A 21 10.22 -11.33 6.85
C SER A 21 11.52 -11.69 6.12
N ALA A 22 12.16 -12.73 6.65
CA ALA A 22 13.18 -13.53 5.95
C ALA A 22 12.74 -15.01 5.85
N SER A 23 11.56 -15.37 6.39
CA SER A 23 11.22 -16.77 6.69
C SER A 23 9.77 -17.00 7.15
N TYR A 24 8.82 -16.12 6.80
CA TYR A 24 7.40 -16.45 7.03
C TYR A 24 6.88 -17.26 5.84
N LEU A 25 6.49 -18.51 6.08
CA LEU A 25 5.67 -19.26 5.14
C LEU A 25 4.22 -18.83 5.38
N PRO A 26 3.61 -18.05 4.48
CA PRO A 26 2.24 -17.62 4.69
C PRO A 26 1.32 -18.83 4.70
N LYS A 27 0.39 -18.84 5.66
CA LYS A 27 -0.63 -19.90 5.78
C LYS A 27 -1.59 -19.91 4.59
N GLU A 28 -1.69 -18.78 3.90
CA GLU A 28 -2.57 -18.52 2.78
C GLU A 28 -1.73 -18.05 1.58
N ALA A 29 -2.20 -18.29 0.36
CA ALA A 29 -1.53 -17.76 -0.82
C ALA A 29 -1.64 -16.24 -0.86
N PRO A 30 -0.59 -15.50 -1.29
CA PRO A 30 -0.69 -14.07 -1.46
C PRO A 30 -1.68 -13.73 -2.58
N ILE A 31 -2.50 -12.71 -2.37
CA ILE A 31 -3.38 -12.16 -3.40
C ILE A 31 -2.58 -11.27 -4.36
N LEU A 32 -1.54 -10.60 -3.85
CA LEU A 32 -0.57 -9.84 -4.63
C LEU A 32 0.85 -10.22 -4.24
N SER A 33 1.72 -10.40 -5.22
CA SER A 33 3.16 -10.57 -5.07
C SER A 33 3.85 -9.80 -6.18
N LEU A 34 4.55 -8.73 -5.81
CA LEU A 34 5.22 -7.85 -6.76
C LEU A 34 6.54 -7.37 -6.15
N LYS A 35 7.65 -7.56 -6.88
CA LYS A 35 8.99 -7.12 -6.48
C LYS A 35 9.36 -7.58 -5.05
N GLY A 36 9.05 -8.82 -4.67
CA GLY A 36 9.36 -9.34 -3.33
C GLY A 36 8.51 -8.76 -2.19
N VAL A 37 7.53 -7.91 -2.49
CA VAL A 37 6.48 -7.51 -1.57
C VAL A 37 5.27 -8.39 -1.78
N THR A 38 4.65 -8.89 -0.71
CA THR A 38 3.44 -9.71 -0.79
C THR A 38 2.31 -9.13 0.05
N LEU A 39 1.08 -9.22 -0.46
CA LEU A 39 -0.15 -8.91 0.27
C LEU A 39 -0.95 -10.21 0.42
N THR A 40 -1.15 -10.62 1.67
CA THR A 40 -1.88 -11.83 2.04
C THR A 40 -3.13 -11.45 2.83
N PRO A 41 -4.31 -12.01 2.53
CA PRO A 41 -5.52 -11.72 3.29
C PRO A 41 -5.41 -12.25 4.71
N VAL A 42 -5.94 -11.50 5.67
CA VAL A 42 -5.99 -11.88 7.07
C VAL A 42 -7.40 -12.37 7.37
N CYS A 43 -7.51 -13.66 7.63
CA CYS A 43 -8.79 -14.32 7.87
C CYS A 43 -9.03 -14.63 9.35
N ILE A 44 -8.44 -13.87 10.27
CA ILE A 44 -8.66 -14.01 11.72
C ILE A 44 -9.85 -13.16 12.15
N CYS A 45 -10.87 -13.79 12.73
CA CYS A 45 -12.05 -13.08 13.23
C CYS A 45 -11.66 -12.12 14.38
N PRO A 46 -12.03 -10.83 14.31
CA PRO A 46 -11.66 -9.87 15.35
C PRO A 46 -12.39 -10.13 16.69
N GLU A 47 -13.55 -10.79 16.68
CA GLU A 47 -14.37 -11.02 17.89
C GLU A 47 -13.92 -12.24 18.69
N CYS A 48 -13.62 -13.35 18.02
CA CYS A 48 -13.33 -14.63 18.69
C CYS A 48 -11.95 -15.22 18.34
N GLY A 49 -11.16 -14.55 17.50
CA GLY A 49 -9.80 -14.97 17.14
C GLY A 49 -9.72 -16.22 16.25
N ILE A 50 -10.85 -16.81 15.86
CA ILE A 50 -10.87 -18.01 15.01
C ILE A 50 -10.38 -17.67 13.59
N ILE A 51 -9.58 -18.59 13.05
CA ILE A 51 -9.06 -18.52 11.69
C ILE A 51 -10.14 -19.05 10.74
N SER A 52 -10.67 -18.15 9.93
CA SER A 52 -11.52 -18.46 8.77
C SER A 52 -10.65 -18.86 7.58
N LYS A 53 -11.22 -19.62 6.64
CA LYS A 53 -10.57 -19.87 5.35
C LYS A 53 -10.62 -18.61 4.50
N THR A 54 -9.59 -18.40 3.67
CA THR A 54 -9.67 -17.40 2.61
C THR A 54 -10.84 -17.74 1.67
N PRO A 55 -11.79 -16.80 1.42
CA PRO A 55 -12.97 -17.06 0.58
C PRO A 55 -12.63 -17.08 -0.93
N TRP A 56 -11.37 -17.33 -1.28
CA TRP A 56 -10.86 -17.18 -2.64
C TRP A 56 -9.75 -18.20 -2.90
N TYR A 57 -9.83 -18.92 -4.03
CA TYR A 57 -9.07 -20.17 -4.24
C TYR A 57 -8.11 -20.14 -5.45
N LYS A 58 -7.84 -18.96 -6.05
CA LYS A 58 -7.17 -18.87 -7.37
C LYS A 58 -6.16 -17.72 -7.52
N SER A 59 -5.29 -17.45 -6.54
CA SER A 59 -4.29 -16.39 -6.74
C SER A 59 -2.94 -16.95 -7.24
N ARG A 60 -2.37 -16.28 -8.25
CA ARG A 60 -0.94 -16.38 -8.59
C ARG A 60 -0.17 -15.16 -8.05
N GLY A 61 -0.80 -14.37 -7.19
CA GLY A 61 -0.25 -13.13 -6.65
C GLY A 61 -0.16 -12.01 -7.69
N ARG A 62 -1.07 -11.92 -8.66
CA ARG A 62 -1.01 -10.90 -9.72
C ARG A 62 -1.83 -9.66 -9.38
N LEU A 63 -1.58 -8.53 -10.06
CA LEU A 63 -2.39 -7.33 -9.85
C LEU A 63 -3.88 -7.52 -10.19
N ARG A 64 -4.18 -8.34 -11.22
CA ARG A 64 -5.57 -8.75 -11.50
C ARG A 64 -6.18 -9.52 -10.35
N ASP A 65 -5.36 -10.31 -9.65
CA ASP A 65 -5.84 -11.13 -8.55
C ASP A 65 -6.25 -10.24 -7.36
N TRP A 66 -5.45 -9.21 -7.10
CA TRP A 66 -5.80 -8.13 -6.18
C TRP A 66 -7.12 -7.44 -6.50
N ALA A 67 -7.28 -6.98 -7.74
CA ALA A 67 -8.51 -6.32 -8.17
C ALA A 67 -9.74 -7.23 -8.05
N GLY A 68 -9.63 -8.49 -8.50
CA GLY A 68 -10.70 -9.47 -8.41
C GLY A 68 -11.09 -9.78 -6.96
N PHE A 69 -10.11 -9.93 -6.06
CA PHE A 69 -10.40 -10.16 -4.65
C PHE A 69 -11.15 -8.98 -4.02
N LEU A 70 -10.73 -7.74 -4.27
CA LEU A 70 -11.41 -6.56 -3.72
C LEU A 70 -12.85 -6.42 -4.23
N GLU A 71 -13.12 -6.84 -5.46
CA GLU A 71 -14.45 -6.80 -6.05
C GLU A 71 -15.36 -7.90 -5.50
N GLU A 72 -14.85 -9.14 -5.44
CA GLU A 72 -15.60 -10.34 -5.06
C GLU A 72 -15.78 -10.46 -3.54
N VAL A 73 -14.78 -10.06 -2.76
CA VAL A 73 -14.72 -10.30 -1.31
C VAL A 73 -14.89 -9.00 -0.54
N ARG A 74 -16.14 -8.66 -0.25
CA ARG A 74 -16.47 -7.47 0.56
C ARG A 74 -16.35 -7.71 2.07
N HIS A 75 -16.68 -8.93 2.51
CA HIS A 75 -16.71 -9.31 3.92
C HIS A 75 -16.28 -10.77 4.05
N ILE A 76 -15.64 -11.10 5.17
CA ILE A 76 -15.34 -12.46 5.59
C ILE A 76 -16.33 -12.84 6.69
N ILE A 77 -16.90 -14.04 6.61
CA ILE A 77 -17.79 -14.58 7.63
C ILE A 77 -16.97 -15.49 8.55
N CYS A 78 -17.06 -15.26 9.86
CA CYS A 78 -16.40 -16.10 10.84
C CYS A 78 -16.86 -17.57 10.70
N SER A 79 -15.89 -18.50 10.63
CA SER A 79 -16.15 -19.94 10.54
C SER A 79 -16.71 -20.56 11.83
N ASN A 80 -16.67 -19.83 12.95
CA ASN A 80 -17.31 -20.25 14.19
C ASN A 80 -18.81 -20.05 14.12
N GLU A 81 -19.57 -21.15 14.14
CA GLU A 81 -21.03 -21.16 14.08
C GLU A 81 -21.71 -20.37 15.20
N SER A 82 -21.07 -20.24 16.37
CA SER A 82 -21.61 -19.42 17.47
C SER A 82 -21.33 -17.93 17.34
N CYS A 83 -20.33 -17.54 16.53
CA CYS A 83 -19.94 -16.14 16.34
C CYS A 83 -20.57 -15.56 15.08
N GLN A 84 -20.36 -16.18 13.91
CA GLN A 84 -20.85 -15.76 12.59
C GLN A 84 -20.65 -14.27 12.23
N THR A 85 -19.81 -13.53 12.97
CA THR A 85 -19.55 -12.12 12.72
C THR A 85 -18.98 -11.93 11.31
N LYS A 86 -19.51 -10.93 10.61
CA LYS A 86 -18.99 -10.45 9.33
C LYS A 86 -17.99 -9.33 9.59
N TYR A 87 -16.83 -9.40 8.95
CA TYR A 87 -15.79 -8.38 9.10
C TYR A 87 -15.14 -8.04 7.75
N PRO A 88 -14.64 -6.80 7.57
CA PRO A 88 -13.94 -6.43 6.35
C PRO A 88 -12.61 -7.19 6.26
N PRO A 89 -12.13 -7.52 5.04
CA PRO A 89 -10.80 -8.06 4.85
C PRO A 89 -9.73 -7.12 5.39
N LYS A 90 -8.73 -7.69 6.06
CA LYS A 90 -7.45 -7.02 6.34
C LYS A 90 -6.35 -7.72 5.56
N TYR A 91 -5.21 -7.06 5.44
CA TYR A 91 -4.10 -7.55 4.64
C TYR A 91 -2.81 -7.49 5.44
N LEU A 92 -2.05 -8.58 5.39
CA LEU A 92 -0.67 -8.63 5.82
C LEU A 92 0.20 -8.23 4.63
N MET A 93 0.98 -7.16 4.80
CA MET A 93 2.01 -6.74 3.87
C MET A 93 3.37 -7.21 4.39
N ASP A 94 4.01 -8.07 3.61
CA ASP A 94 5.33 -8.62 3.90
C ASP A 94 6.34 -8.16 2.84
N PHE A 95 7.53 -7.77 3.28
CA PHE A 95 8.60 -7.26 2.43
C PHE A 95 10.00 -7.56 3.02
N PRO A 96 11.08 -7.43 2.23
CA PRO A 96 12.43 -7.75 2.67
C PRO A 96 12.87 -6.99 3.92
N LYS A 97 13.62 -7.64 4.81
CA LYS A 97 14.22 -7.00 5.99
C LYS A 97 15.19 -5.88 5.62
N GLY A 98 15.33 -4.92 6.53
CA GLY A 98 16.30 -3.83 6.40
C GLY A 98 15.83 -2.66 5.54
N ILE A 99 14.55 -2.63 5.18
CA ILE A 99 13.93 -1.48 4.52
C ILE A 99 13.50 -0.46 5.59
N SER A 100 14.16 0.70 5.59
CA SER A 100 13.77 1.80 6.48
C SER A 100 12.39 2.33 6.13
N ILE A 101 11.52 2.42 7.15
CA ILE A 101 10.20 3.03 7.01
C ILE A 101 10.34 4.55 7.11
N LEU A 102 9.88 5.23 6.08
CA LEU A 102 9.84 6.69 6.00
C LEU A 102 8.46 7.18 6.45
N ASN A 103 8.41 8.36 7.05
CA ASN A 103 7.14 9.08 7.21
C ASN A 103 6.67 9.65 5.85
N LYS A 104 5.41 10.08 5.72
CA LYS A 104 4.86 10.53 4.44
C LYS A 104 5.63 11.72 3.86
N SER A 105 6.05 12.68 4.70
CA SER A 105 6.80 13.86 4.28
C SER A 105 8.19 13.52 3.73
N ASN A 106 8.92 12.62 4.40
CA ASN A 106 10.23 12.17 3.94
C ASN A 106 10.11 11.31 2.69
N LEU A 107 9.10 10.44 2.63
CA LEU A 107 8.81 9.67 1.42
C LEU A 107 8.51 10.61 0.25
N LEU A 108 7.65 11.61 0.41
CA LEU A 108 7.35 12.60 -0.63
C LEU A 108 8.62 13.28 -1.17
N LYS A 109 9.51 13.72 -0.27
CA LYS A 109 10.80 14.33 -0.65
C LYS A 109 11.67 13.35 -1.45
N SER A 110 11.80 12.11 -0.97
CA SER A 110 12.56 11.07 -1.67
C SER A 110 11.97 10.67 -3.01
N LEU A 111 10.63 10.61 -3.12
CA LEU A 111 9.94 10.36 -4.39
C LEU A 111 10.19 11.49 -5.37
N LYS A 112 9.96 12.74 -4.95
CA LYS A 112 10.22 13.91 -5.79
C LYS A 112 11.64 13.88 -6.33
N SER A 113 12.64 13.76 -5.44
CA SER A 113 14.05 13.67 -5.84
C SER A 113 14.31 12.54 -6.84
N TRP A 114 13.79 11.33 -6.58
CA TRP A 114 14.03 10.19 -7.45
C TRP A 114 13.38 10.34 -8.82
N PHE A 115 12.12 10.79 -8.89
CA PHE A 115 11.42 10.98 -10.16
C PHE A 115 12.05 12.11 -10.99
N GLU A 116 12.49 13.19 -10.36
CA GLU A 116 13.17 14.31 -11.04
C GLU A 116 14.53 13.87 -11.59
N GLU A 117 15.32 13.15 -10.81
CA GLU A 117 16.61 12.60 -11.24
C GLU A 117 16.43 11.61 -12.39
N PHE A 118 15.46 10.70 -12.29
CA PHE A 118 15.23 9.66 -13.29
C PHE A 118 14.67 10.21 -14.61
N SER A 119 13.76 11.19 -14.54
CA SER A 119 13.12 11.79 -15.73
C SER A 119 13.90 12.97 -16.34
N GLY A 120 14.79 13.59 -15.57
CA GLY A 120 15.46 14.84 -15.93
C GLY A 120 14.52 16.06 -15.98
N ARG A 121 13.34 15.97 -15.34
CA ARG A 121 12.32 17.03 -15.33
C ARG A 121 11.88 17.32 -13.91
N GLU A 122 11.64 18.59 -13.61
CA GLU A 122 11.06 19.01 -12.33
C GLU A 122 9.61 18.52 -12.19
N ILE A 123 9.26 18.05 -10.99
CA ILE A 123 7.90 17.72 -10.60
C ILE A 123 7.24 18.99 -10.06
N VAL A 124 6.41 19.58 -10.91
CA VAL A 124 5.56 20.73 -10.57
C VAL A 124 4.21 20.20 -10.12
N TRP A 125 3.82 20.54 -8.89
CA TRP A 125 2.46 20.33 -8.42
C TRP A 125 1.57 21.37 -9.11
N ALA A 126 0.51 20.94 -9.78
CA ALA A 126 -0.50 21.89 -10.20
C ALA A 126 -1.08 22.53 -8.92
N GLU A 127 -0.90 23.84 -8.77
CA GLU A 127 -1.67 24.64 -7.82
C GLU A 127 -3.12 24.64 -8.32
N GLU A 128 -3.84 23.54 -8.09
CA GLU A 128 -5.29 23.58 -8.13
C GLU A 128 -5.71 24.30 -6.87
N GLU A 129 -6.11 25.57 -6.99
CA GLU A 129 -6.44 26.53 -5.92
C GLU A 129 -7.52 26.04 -4.91
N GLU A 130 -8.03 24.82 -5.05
CA GLU A 130 -9.01 24.19 -4.15
C GLU A 130 -8.71 22.71 -3.82
N SER A 131 -7.60 22.13 -4.31
CA SER A 131 -7.26 20.73 -4.05
C SER A 131 -6.46 20.58 -2.76
N ASP A 132 -7.16 20.31 -1.67
CA ASP A 132 -6.61 19.94 -0.36
C ASP A 132 -5.74 18.66 -0.37
N SER A 133 -5.55 17.99 -1.52
CA SER A 133 -4.83 16.71 -1.61
C SER A 133 -3.86 16.64 -2.79
N LEU A 134 -2.70 16.02 -2.57
CA LEU A 134 -1.76 15.66 -3.63
C LEU A 134 -2.27 14.48 -4.47
N HIS A 135 -1.89 14.46 -5.75
CA HIS A 135 -2.20 13.39 -6.69
C HIS A 135 -0.94 12.78 -7.29
N TRP A 136 -1.04 11.53 -7.74
CA TRP A 136 0.06 10.83 -8.40
C TRP A 136 0.33 11.28 -9.84
N ASP A 137 -0.57 12.06 -10.46
CA ASP A 137 -0.51 12.41 -11.88
C ASP A 137 0.84 12.98 -12.34
N PRO A 138 1.48 13.92 -11.61
CA PRO A 138 2.79 14.46 -12.03
C PRO A 138 3.89 13.39 -12.10
N PHE A 139 3.85 12.40 -11.21
CA PHE A 139 4.79 11.28 -11.21
C PHE A 139 4.55 10.32 -12.38
N PHE A 140 3.28 10.02 -12.69
CA PHE A 140 2.95 9.15 -13.83
C PHE A 140 3.32 9.78 -15.17
N GLN A 141 3.22 11.10 -15.28
CA GLN A 141 3.61 11.84 -16.47
C GLN A 141 5.13 11.92 -16.66
N SER A 142 5.90 11.96 -15.57
CA SER A 142 7.37 12.05 -15.64
C SER A 142 8.03 10.69 -15.91
N VAL A 143 7.57 9.62 -15.27
CA VAL A 143 8.10 8.26 -15.44
C VAL A 143 6.96 7.25 -15.57
N PRO A 144 6.49 6.97 -16.81
CA PRO A 144 5.60 5.85 -17.07
C PRO A 144 6.25 4.53 -16.63
N ASN A 145 5.46 3.58 -16.13
CA ASN A 145 5.95 2.30 -15.60
C ASN A 145 6.99 2.43 -14.47
N TRP A 146 6.93 3.52 -13.68
CA TRP A 146 7.80 3.77 -12.53
C TRP A 146 7.99 2.55 -11.61
N ALA A 147 6.94 1.74 -11.45
CA ALA A 147 6.92 0.58 -10.58
C ALA A 147 8.03 -0.43 -10.90
N ASP A 148 8.43 -0.55 -12.18
CA ASP A 148 9.51 -1.45 -12.60
C ASP A 148 10.89 -0.91 -12.19
N HIS A 149 11.07 0.40 -12.24
CA HIS A 149 12.37 1.06 -12.09
C HIS A 149 12.69 1.53 -10.67
N ILE A 150 11.67 1.81 -9.87
CA ILE A 150 11.84 2.44 -8.57
C ILE A 150 12.60 1.53 -7.58
N PRO A 151 13.51 2.08 -6.76
CA PRO A 151 14.20 1.34 -5.71
C PRO A 151 13.23 0.68 -4.73
N MET A 152 13.62 -0.50 -4.23
CA MET A 152 12.79 -1.31 -3.34
C MET A 152 12.31 -0.55 -2.09
N HIS A 153 13.19 0.25 -1.49
CA HIS A 153 12.86 0.97 -0.26
C HIS A 153 11.75 2.00 -0.48
N LEU A 154 11.74 2.70 -1.62
CA LEU A 154 10.65 3.62 -1.96
C LEU A 154 9.39 2.83 -2.34
N PHE A 155 9.53 1.74 -3.10
CA PHE A 155 8.42 0.89 -3.49
C PHE A 155 7.62 0.39 -2.29
N VAL A 156 8.29 -0.19 -1.29
CA VAL A 156 7.66 -0.65 -0.04
C VAL A 156 6.94 0.49 0.67
N ASN A 157 7.59 1.64 0.83
CA ASN A 157 6.99 2.78 1.51
C ASN A 157 5.78 3.35 0.75
N ILE A 158 5.79 3.35 -0.58
CA ILE A 158 4.64 3.71 -1.41
C ILE A 158 3.47 2.78 -1.12
N LEU A 159 3.67 1.46 -1.23
CA LEU A 159 2.60 0.49 -1.03
C LEU A 159 2.04 0.59 0.40
N ARG A 160 2.91 0.76 1.41
CA ARG A 160 2.53 0.91 2.83
C ARG A 160 1.54 2.04 3.08
N TYR A 161 1.69 3.15 2.36
CA TYR A 161 0.81 4.32 2.48
C TYR A 161 -0.29 4.40 1.41
N THR A 162 -0.34 3.41 0.51
CA THR A 162 -1.36 3.33 -0.53
C THR A 162 -2.56 2.54 -0.01
N PRO A 163 -3.74 3.16 0.14
CA PRO A 163 -4.92 2.42 0.55
C PRO A 163 -5.21 1.25 -0.38
N PRO A 164 -5.75 0.13 0.14
CA PRO A 164 -6.03 -1.05 -0.68
C PRO A 164 -6.79 -0.76 -1.98
N LYS A 165 -7.81 0.10 -1.90
CA LYS A 165 -8.65 0.51 -3.03
C LYS A 165 -7.90 1.28 -4.13
N ASP A 166 -6.81 1.96 -3.79
CA ASP A 166 -6.08 2.85 -4.70
C ASP A 166 -4.87 2.15 -5.32
N LEU A 167 -4.45 1.01 -4.75
CA LEU A 167 -3.25 0.25 -5.13
C LEU A 167 -3.22 -0.14 -6.60
N GLU A 168 -4.32 -0.65 -7.13
CA GLU A 168 -4.42 -1.01 -8.55
C GLU A 168 -4.25 0.21 -9.45
N GLY A 169 -4.89 1.32 -9.09
CA GLY A 169 -4.78 2.58 -9.81
C GLY A 169 -3.35 3.10 -9.84
N ILE A 170 -2.65 3.05 -8.71
CA ILE A 170 -1.27 3.53 -8.58
C ILE A 170 -0.30 2.67 -9.40
N LEU A 171 -0.42 1.34 -9.31
CA LEU A 171 0.45 0.42 -10.04
C LEU A 171 0.21 0.46 -11.57
N LEU A 172 -1.00 0.82 -12.01
CA LEU A 172 -1.33 0.97 -13.43
C LEU A 172 -1.17 2.41 -13.95
N GLY A 173 -0.80 3.38 -13.10
CA GLY A 173 -0.67 4.78 -13.50
C GLY A 173 -2.00 5.42 -13.92
N ARG A 174 -3.12 5.07 -13.26
CA ARG A 174 -4.43 5.68 -13.52
C ARG A 174 -4.44 7.14 -13.06
N LYS A 175 -5.09 8.01 -13.82
CA LYS A 175 -5.17 9.43 -13.50
C LYS A 175 -6.05 9.72 -12.28
N GLY A 176 -5.76 10.81 -11.57
CA GLY A 176 -6.58 11.32 -10.47
C GLY A 176 -6.53 10.50 -9.20
N ILE A 177 -5.49 9.67 -9.02
CA ILE A 177 -5.35 8.87 -7.79
C ILE A 177 -4.67 9.72 -6.70
N PRO A 178 -5.28 9.85 -5.51
CA PRO A 178 -4.69 10.60 -4.41
C PRO A 178 -3.35 10.01 -3.95
N LEU A 179 -2.38 10.88 -3.68
CA LEU A 179 -1.11 10.51 -3.07
C LEU A 179 -1.31 10.11 -1.61
N PHE A 180 -0.82 8.94 -1.22
CA PHE A 180 -0.91 8.40 0.16
C PHE A 180 -2.32 8.48 0.79
N GLY A 181 -3.36 8.25 -0.02
CA GLY A 181 -4.75 8.30 0.41
C GLY A 181 -5.31 9.70 0.64
N GLY A 182 -4.75 10.72 0.00
CA GLY A 182 -5.18 12.13 0.14
C GLY A 182 -4.32 12.93 1.09
N PHE A 183 -3.01 12.68 1.10
CA PHE A 183 -2.06 13.48 1.87
C PHE A 183 -2.06 14.93 1.41
N LYS A 184 -2.15 15.85 2.38
CA LYS A 184 -2.16 17.29 2.16
C LYS A 184 -0.72 17.83 2.13
N LEU A 185 -0.50 18.92 1.40
CA LEU A 185 0.76 19.67 1.39
C LEU A 185 1.03 20.37 2.73
#